data_AF-A0A0D3KR36-F1
#
_entry.id   AF-A0A0D3KR36-F1
#
_cell.length_a   1.000
_cell.length_b   1.000
_cell.length_c   1.000
_cell.angle_alpha   90.00
_cell.angle_beta   90.00
_cell.angle_gamma   90.00
#
_symmetry.space_group_name_H-M   'P 1'
#
loop_
_entity.id
_entity.type
_entity.pdbx_description
1 polymer ?
#
loop_
_entity_poly.entity_id
_entity_poly.type
_entity_poly.pdbx_seq_one_letter_code
_entity_poly.pdbx_strand_id
1 'polypeptide(L)'
;MADPLAVYGRLWALSNLALHVTFHGGSLAGLLQSGWAQRAFTVLAAASAVAPSNGRLLVAAHAASIWQFSQMLPAVFDADCWAVHHDAAFLLSAAAVAVGSPRLLLQAWTGEERAAVFAGLSQCLRVQAALWYGGAFFWKLNRAFFEPSNCPALFFLQLVDYWLPVPLPDSALSFIARSAPHVTEAVEGGLAAMIWLPGFERAAVGFLFVFGLPLLGLADDFPPKPFSNLRVHGGSNHLVVPTDLLGRLLPTVPSDVVLVERCSSAWINALLPCELTHHLTPSARELLRRVGHSGRVIGPAFGRNVSPLLTMRNGEGGPFLRYTLPTFELRRVLAEARARGEAFRIDYRRLPRGYSADAAGRQALVATLPLTTLVERGGTSPPSCTVRRGNWFSARCTPDEPALQPPPQAWAQRLLMFWPNVWLDEQTDAHSGYCFYE
;
A
#
# COMPACT_ATOMS: atom_id res chain seq x y z
N MET A 1 33.29 23.10 8.54
CA MET A 1 32.45 21.97 8.09
C MET A 1 31.00 22.42 8.13
N ALA A 2 30.18 22.06 7.15
CA ALA A 2 28.75 22.38 7.18
C ALA A 2 28.08 21.72 8.38
N ASP A 3 27.14 22.41 9.03
CA ASP A 3 26.32 21.84 10.11
C ASP A 3 25.50 20.66 9.55
N PRO A 4 25.76 19.41 9.99
CA PRO A 4 25.10 18.23 9.44
C PRO A 4 23.58 18.28 9.56
N LEU A 5 23.08 18.86 10.67
CA LEU A 5 21.65 19.00 10.88
C LEU A 5 21.03 20.00 9.89
N ALA A 6 21.72 21.10 9.61
CA ALA A 6 21.26 22.07 8.61
C ALA A 6 21.26 21.49 7.19
N VAL A 7 22.26 20.66 6.84
CA VAL A 7 22.28 19.96 5.56
C VAL A 7 21.11 18.98 5.47
N TYR A 8 20.90 18.17 6.50
CA TYR A 8 19.75 17.26 6.60
C TYR A 8 18.42 18.01 6.46
N GLY A 9 18.19 19.04 7.28
CA GLY A 9 16.93 19.77 7.30
C GLY A 9 16.60 20.41 5.96
N ARG A 10 17.61 20.94 5.26
CA ARG A 10 17.43 21.49 3.90
C ARG A 10 17.09 20.41 2.89
N LEU A 11 17.83 19.29 2.88
CA LEU A 11 17.58 18.19 1.93
C LEU A 11 16.20 17.54 2.17
N TRP A 12 15.84 17.29 3.43
CA TRP A 12 14.53 16.78 3.81
C TRP A 12 13.41 17.73 3.35
N ALA A 13 13.54 19.02 3.61
CA ALA A 13 12.53 20.01 3.23
C ALA A 13 12.38 20.12 1.72
N LEU A 14 13.48 20.21 0.98
CA LEU A 14 13.46 20.30 -0.49
C LEU A 14 12.90 19.02 -1.13
N SER A 15 13.25 17.84 -0.64
CA SER A 15 12.72 16.57 -1.11
C SER A 15 11.19 16.51 -0.96
N ASN A 16 10.70 16.85 0.23
CA ASN A 16 9.27 16.86 0.51
C ASN A 16 8.50 17.90 -0.31
N LEU A 17 9.07 19.10 -0.49
CA LEU A 17 8.48 20.13 -1.35
C LEU A 17 8.44 19.69 -2.81
N ALA A 18 9.50 19.03 -3.30
CA ALA A 18 9.53 18.50 -4.67
C ALA A 18 8.46 17.43 -4.88
N LEU A 19 8.33 16.47 -3.96
CA LEU A 19 7.25 15.47 -4.00
C LEU A 19 5.88 16.15 -3.99
N HIS A 20 5.68 17.13 -3.12
CA HIS A 20 4.42 17.86 -3.02
C HIS A 20 4.07 18.62 -4.32
N VAL A 21 5.05 19.26 -4.95
CA VAL A 21 4.89 19.91 -6.26
C VAL A 21 4.50 18.89 -7.32
N THR A 22 5.15 17.73 -7.37
CA THR A 22 4.86 16.67 -8.33
C THR A 22 3.42 16.13 -8.17
N PHE A 23 2.99 15.84 -6.95
CA PHE A 23 1.65 15.27 -6.70
C PHE A 23 0.49 16.25 -6.92
N HIS A 24 0.70 17.57 -6.77
CA HIS A 24 -0.36 18.58 -6.93
C HIS A 24 -0.25 19.38 -8.23
N GLY A 25 0.46 18.86 -9.24
CA GLY A 25 0.59 19.47 -10.56
C GLY A 25 1.30 20.82 -10.53
N GLY A 26 2.12 21.07 -9.50
CA GLY A 26 2.98 22.24 -9.34
C GLY A 26 2.29 23.61 -9.33
N SER A 27 0.97 23.66 -9.18
CA SER A 27 0.22 24.93 -9.23
C SER A 27 -0.07 25.49 -7.84
N LEU A 28 0.07 26.82 -7.70
CA LEU A 28 -0.36 27.53 -6.49
C LEU A 28 -1.86 27.32 -6.21
N ALA A 29 -2.66 27.17 -7.28
CA ALA A 29 -4.08 26.85 -7.17
C ALA A 29 -4.33 25.49 -6.49
N GLY A 30 -3.54 24.46 -6.84
CA GLY A 30 -3.59 23.15 -6.18
C GLY A 30 -3.26 23.23 -4.68
N LEU A 31 -2.24 24.03 -4.32
CA LEU A 31 -1.91 24.27 -2.91
C LEU A 31 -3.04 25.01 -2.17
N LEU A 32 -3.67 26.02 -2.79
CA LEU A 32 -4.78 26.74 -2.18
C LEU A 32 -6.02 25.87 -1.99
N GLN A 33 -6.25 24.89 -2.88
CA GLN A 33 -7.34 23.92 -2.78
C GLN A 33 -7.06 22.78 -1.78
N SER A 34 -5.80 22.63 -1.33
CA SER A 34 -5.43 21.59 -0.37
C SER A 34 -5.99 21.80 1.05
N GLY A 35 -5.92 20.78 1.90
CA GLY A 35 -6.35 20.87 3.29
C GLY A 35 -5.46 21.80 4.14
N TRP A 36 -5.95 22.24 5.30
CA TRP A 36 -5.19 23.11 6.20
C TRP A 36 -3.86 22.50 6.68
N ALA A 37 -3.87 21.19 6.97
CA ALA A 37 -2.67 20.46 7.38
C ALA A 37 -1.59 20.51 6.28
N GLN A 38 -2.00 20.32 5.02
CA GLN A 38 -1.12 20.39 3.87
C GLN A 38 -0.47 21.77 3.71
N ARG A 39 -1.29 22.84 3.77
CA ARG A 39 -0.78 24.20 3.69
C ARG A 39 0.20 24.52 4.82
N ALA A 40 -0.12 24.11 6.05
CA ALA A 40 0.75 24.30 7.20
C ALA A 40 2.10 23.62 7.00
N PHE A 41 2.10 22.35 6.56
CA PHE A 41 3.30 21.62 6.23
C PHE A 41 4.13 22.32 5.15
N THR A 42 3.52 22.68 4.01
CA THR A 42 4.24 23.30 2.88
C THR A 42 4.92 24.60 3.29
N VAL A 43 4.24 25.46 4.07
CA VAL A 43 4.83 26.71 4.58
C VAL A 43 6.01 26.42 5.52
N LEU A 44 5.85 25.48 6.45
CA LEU A 44 6.90 25.13 7.42
C LEU A 44 8.10 24.42 6.78
N ALA A 45 7.87 23.57 5.78
CA ALA A 45 8.92 22.93 4.98
C ALA A 45 9.67 23.99 4.15
N ALA A 46 8.96 24.89 3.46
CA ALA A 46 9.61 25.97 2.70
C ALA A 46 10.46 26.88 3.60
N ALA A 47 9.93 27.26 4.75
CA ALA A 47 10.67 28.04 5.73
C ALA A 47 11.89 27.27 6.28
N SER A 48 11.76 25.96 6.54
CA SER A 48 12.87 25.08 6.93
C SER A 48 13.96 24.99 5.85
N ALA A 49 13.60 24.97 4.57
CA ALA A 49 14.59 24.94 3.48
C ALA A 49 15.45 26.22 3.44
N VAL A 50 14.83 27.37 3.72
CA VAL A 50 15.50 28.69 3.77
C VAL A 50 16.33 28.84 5.04
N ALA A 51 15.80 28.42 6.20
CA ALA A 51 16.43 28.56 7.50
C ALA A 51 16.69 27.20 8.18
N PRO A 52 17.49 26.30 7.58
CA PRO A 52 17.61 24.92 8.05
C PRO A 52 18.37 24.78 9.37
N SER A 53 19.07 25.82 9.83
CA SER A 53 19.71 25.85 11.15
C SER A 53 18.72 26.19 12.29
N ASN A 54 17.47 26.53 11.97
CA ASN A 54 16.43 26.82 12.96
C ASN A 54 15.75 25.51 13.40
N GLY A 55 16.26 24.89 14.45
CA GLY A 55 15.75 23.61 14.97
C GLY A 55 14.26 23.64 15.34
N ARG A 56 13.71 24.77 15.78
CA ARG A 56 12.27 24.87 16.11
C ARG A 56 11.40 24.81 14.86
N LEU A 57 11.87 25.43 13.78
CA LEU A 57 11.19 25.41 12.50
C LEU A 57 11.20 23.99 11.93
N LEU A 58 12.31 23.28 12.05
CA LEU A 58 12.39 21.86 11.71
C LEU A 58 11.42 21.01 12.54
N VAL A 59 11.41 21.17 13.88
CA VAL A 59 10.46 20.47 14.76
C VAL A 59 9.01 20.73 14.35
N ALA A 60 8.66 21.99 14.10
CA ALA A 60 7.31 22.34 13.64
C ALA A 60 7.00 21.72 12.27
N ALA A 61 7.95 21.73 11.33
CA ALA A 61 7.77 21.16 10.00
C ALA A 61 7.58 19.64 10.03
N HIS A 62 8.39 18.90 10.80
CA HIS A 62 8.22 17.46 10.99
C HIS A 62 6.89 17.14 11.72
N ALA A 63 6.51 17.91 12.74
CA ALA A 63 5.21 17.73 13.39
C ALA A 63 4.03 17.98 12.44
N ALA A 64 4.13 19.00 11.57
CA ALA A 64 3.14 19.27 10.54
C ALA A 64 3.08 18.16 9.48
N SER A 65 4.23 17.57 9.12
CA SER A 65 4.32 16.39 8.24
C SER A 65 3.55 15.20 8.82
N ILE A 66 3.80 14.85 10.08
CA ILE A 66 3.07 13.77 10.78
C ILE A 66 1.57 14.09 10.87
N TRP A 67 1.22 15.35 11.14
CA TRP A 67 -0.19 15.75 11.17
C TRP A 67 -0.84 15.61 9.80
N GLN A 68 -0.19 16.06 8.72
CA GLN A 68 -0.67 15.86 7.35
C GLN A 68 -0.85 14.37 7.05
N PHE A 69 0.15 13.54 7.34
CA PHE A 69 0.07 12.09 7.18
C PHE A 69 -1.15 11.49 7.90
N SER A 70 -1.41 11.91 9.15
CA SER A 70 -2.58 11.45 9.91
C SER A 70 -3.93 11.78 9.26
N GLN A 71 -3.98 12.82 8.41
CA GLN A 71 -5.19 13.18 7.65
C GLN A 71 -5.36 12.33 6.39
N MET A 72 -4.29 11.72 5.88
CA MET A 72 -4.31 10.85 4.70
C MET A 72 -4.70 9.41 5.05
N LEU A 73 -4.50 9.00 6.31
CA LEU A 73 -4.89 7.69 6.81
C LEU A 73 -6.39 7.35 6.53
N PRO A 74 -6.70 6.14 6.05
CA PRO A 74 -5.80 4.99 5.87
C PRO A 74 -5.08 4.97 4.52
N ALA A 75 -5.40 5.91 3.62
CA ALA A 75 -5.01 5.91 2.22
C ALA A 75 -3.58 6.46 2.05
N VAL A 76 -2.60 5.68 2.51
CA VAL A 76 -1.17 6.00 2.47
C VAL A 76 -0.40 4.81 1.88
N PHE A 77 0.74 5.09 1.27
CA PHE A 77 1.66 4.06 0.82
C PHE A 77 2.61 3.63 1.93
N ASP A 78 3.23 2.47 1.79
CA ASP A 78 4.31 2.02 2.69
C ASP A 78 5.45 3.05 2.76
N ALA A 79 5.72 3.75 1.64
CA ALA A 79 6.72 4.82 1.57
C ALA A 79 6.38 6.01 2.48
N ASP A 80 5.11 6.39 2.52
CA ASP A 80 4.64 7.47 3.39
C ASP A 80 4.77 7.07 4.86
N CYS A 81 4.54 5.79 5.16
CA CYS A 81 4.70 5.24 6.50
C CYS A 81 6.18 5.23 6.92
N TRP A 82 7.09 5.01 5.99
CA TRP A 82 8.51 5.12 6.25
C TRP A 82 8.93 6.57 6.49
N ALA A 83 8.43 7.50 5.66
CA ALA A 83 8.67 8.93 5.82
C ALA A 83 8.17 9.45 7.19
N VAL A 84 6.98 9.05 7.62
CA VAL A 84 6.45 9.49 8.93
C VAL A 84 7.26 8.93 10.11
N HIS A 85 7.82 7.72 9.99
CA HIS A 85 8.72 7.16 11.01
C HIS A 85 10.05 7.93 11.09
N HIS A 86 10.54 8.43 9.96
CA HIS A 86 11.71 9.32 9.94
C HIS A 86 11.41 10.65 10.62
N ASP A 87 10.25 11.25 10.34
CA ASP A 87 9.81 12.48 11.00
C ASP A 87 9.63 12.27 12.51
N ALA A 88 9.06 11.13 12.92
CA ALA A 88 8.93 10.76 14.33
C ALA A 88 10.31 10.55 15.00
N ALA A 89 11.26 9.91 14.32
CA ALA A 89 12.63 9.73 14.81
C ALA A 89 13.32 11.07 15.06
N PHE A 90 13.10 12.05 14.18
CA PHE A 90 13.59 13.42 14.37
C PHE A 90 12.97 14.05 15.62
N LEU A 91 11.65 14.02 15.76
CA LEU A 91 10.96 14.61 16.91
C LEU A 91 11.37 13.96 18.24
N LEU A 92 11.53 12.63 18.27
CA LEU A 92 12.00 11.92 19.45
C LEU A 92 13.44 12.29 19.80
N SER A 93 14.32 12.43 18.80
CA SER A 93 15.70 12.85 19.01
C SER A 93 15.78 14.28 19.54
N ALA A 94 14.97 15.19 18.98
CA ALA A 94 14.85 16.56 19.46
C ALA A 94 14.30 16.63 20.91
N ALA A 95 13.27 15.83 21.21
CA ALA A 95 12.67 15.75 22.53
C ALA A 95 13.65 15.20 23.58
N ALA A 96 14.45 14.18 23.22
CA ALA A 96 15.46 13.61 24.12
C ALA A 96 16.51 14.65 24.54
N VAL A 97 16.96 15.51 23.61
CA VAL A 97 17.87 16.62 23.94
C VAL A 97 17.13 17.70 24.75
N ALA A 98 15.85 17.98 24.45
CA ALA A 98 15.01 18.94 25.18
C ALA A 98 14.80 18.61 26.66
N VAL A 99 14.72 17.31 27.01
CA VAL A 99 14.64 16.88 28.41
C VAL A 99 15.89 17.28 29.21
N GLY A 100 17.07 17.27 28.58
CA GLY A 100 18.33 17.71 29.20
C GLY A 100 18.53 19.23 29.21
N SER A 101 17.81 19.97 28.37
CA SER A 101 17.91 21.43 28.22
C SER A 101 16.54 22.04 27.85
N PRO A 102 15.69 22.39 28.84
CA PRO A 102 14.35 22.93 28.58
C PRO A 102 14.35 24.26 27.80
N ARG A 103 15.52 24.91 27.67
CA ARG A 103 15.73 26.09 26.82
C ARG A 103 15.45 25.80 25.34
N LEU A 104 15.45 24.55 24.91
CA LEU A 104 15.28 24.12 23.52
C LEU A 104 13.94 24.51 22.88
N LEU A 105 12.90 24.76 23.68
CA LEU A 105 11.61 25.24 23.17
C LEU A 105 11.58 26.76 22.97
N LEU A 106 12.45 27.50 23.66
CA LEU A 106 12.40 28.96 23.78
C LEU A 106 13.62 29.68 23.21
N GLN A 107 14.75 28.99 22.98
CA GLN A 107 16.00 29.56 22.46
C GLN A 107 16.52 28.85 21.20
N ALA A 108 17.51 29.47 20.53
CA ALA A 108 18.17 28.86 19.38
C ALA A 108 19.06 27.71 19.86
N TRP A 109 19.09 26.60 19.12
CA TRP A 109 19.85 25.42 19.50
C TRP A 109 21.35 25.71 19.38
N THR A 110 22.12 25.30 20.39
CA THR A 110 23.57 25.37 20.37
C THR A 110 24.16 24.38 19.37
N GLY A 111 25.44 24.53 19.03
CA GLY A 111 26.14 23.59 18.16
C GLY A 111 26.14 22.15 18.72
N GLU A 112 26.31 22.01 20.03
CA GLU A 112 26.30 20.72 20.72
C GLU A 112 24.92 20.07 20.69
N GLU A 113 23.86 20.84 20.96
CA GLU A 113 22.47 20.34 20.88
C GLU A 113 22.13 19.87 19.46
N ARG A 114 22.51 20.63 18.42
CA ARG A 114 22.30 20.22 17.02
C ARG A 114 23.07 18.93 16.68
N ALA A 115 24.31 18.81 17.13
CA ALA A 115 25.11 17.61 16.94
C ALA A 115 24.49 16.39 17.65
N ALA A 116 23.98 16.58 18.87
CA ALA A 116 23.31 15.54 19.64
C ALA A 116 22.00 15.07 18.97
N VAL A 117 21.17 16.00 18.48
CA VAL A 117 19.94 15.65 17.74
C VAL A 117 20.29 14.88 16.47
N PHE A 118 21.29 15.33 15.71
CA PHE A 118 21.70 14.65 14.48
C PHE A 118 22.26 13.24 14.76
N ALA A 119 23.05 13.08 15.82
CA ALA A 119 23.58 11.78 16.22
C ALA A 119 22.45 10.82 16.63
N GLY A 120 21.48 11.29 17.44
CA GLY A 120 20.30 10.54 17.84
C GLY A 120 19.44 10.13 16.63
N LEU A 121 19.16 11.08 15.73
CA LEU A 121 18.44 10.80 14.49
C LEU A 121 19.17 9.76 13.65
N SER A 122 20.46 9.96 13.38
CA SER A 122 21.23 9.04 12.55
C SER A 122 21.25 7.63 13.12
N GLN A 123 21.32 7.48 14.44
CA GLN A 123 21.26 6.16 15.08
C GLN A 123 19.86 5.54 14.95
N CYS A 124 18.81 6.33 15.19
CA CYS A 124 17.43 5.86 15.09
C CYS A 124 17.10 5.42 13.66
N LEU A 125 17.44 6.22 12.64
CA LEU A 125 17.21 5.89 11.24
C LEU A 125 17.95 4.62 10.81
N ARG A 126 19.17 4.38 11.30
CA ARG A 126 19.91 3.13 11.02
C ARG A 126 19.20 1.92 11.59
N VAL A 127 18.77 2.00 12.86
CA VAL A 127 18.03 0.91 13.51
C VAL A 127 16.71 0.67 12.80
N GLN A 128 15.96 1.73 12.47
CA GLN A 128 14.73 1.63 11.70
C GLN A 128 15.00 0.94 10.36
N ALA A 129 15.94 1.43 9.55
CA ALA A 129 16.23 0.84 8.25
C ALA A 129 16.63 -0.63 8.34
N ALA A 130 17.49 -1.01 9.31
CA ALA A 130 17.86 -2.40 9.51
C ALA A 130 16.67 -3.28 9.92
N LEU A 131 15.81 -2.81 10.81
CA LEU A 131 14.59 -3.54 11.22
C LEU A 131 13.60 -3.66 10.06
N TRP A 132 13.44 -2.63 9.25
CA TRP A 132 12.55 -2.63 8.10
C TRP A 132 13.03 -3.58 7.00
N TYR A 133 14.29 -3.46 6.56
CA TYR A 133 14.87 -4.36 5.56
C TYR A 133 14.96 -5.80 6.07
N GLY A 134 15.37 -5.99 7.33
CA GLY A 134 15.44 -7.31 7.94
C GLY A 134 14.06 -7.94 8.13
N GLY A 135 13.06 -7.14 8.49
CA GLY A 135 11.67 -7.57 8.59
C GLY A 135 11.08 -7.92 7.23
N ALA A 136 11.33 -7.11 6.19
CA ALA A 136 10.86 -7.36 4.84
C ALA A 136 11.45 -8.64 4.25
N PHE A 137 12.76 -8.83 4.39
CA PHE A 137 13.44 -10.10 4.11
C PHE A 137 12.74 -11.24 4.87
N PHE A 138 12.67 -11.18 6.19
CA PHE A 138 12.06 -12.26 6.97
C PHE A 138 10.62 -12.61 6.55
N TRP A 139 9.80 -11.60 6.22
CA TRP A 139 8.43 -11.81 5.75
C TRP A 139 8.32 -12.36 4.33
N LYS A 140 9.33 -12.16 3.48
CA LYS A 140 9.42 -12.68 2.11
C LYS A 140 10.01 -14.09 2.05
N LEU A 141 10.61 -14.59 3.12
CA LEU A 141 11.04 -15.99 3.25
C LEU A 141 9.86 -16.98 3.37
N ASN A 142 8.99 -17.03 2.36
CA ASN A 142 7.86 -17.94 2.28
C ASN A 142 7.65 -18.47 0.87
N ARG A 143 7.00 -19.63 0.75
CA ARG A 143 6.80 -20.33 -0.52
C ARG A 143 6.07 -19.46 -1.57
N ALA A 144 5.05 -18.72 -1.17
CA ALA A 144 4.26 -17.90 -2.08
C ALA A 144 5.08 -16.77 -2.72
N PHE A 145 6.03 -16.20 -1.96
CA PHE A 145 6.94 -15.20 -2.50
C PHE A 145 7.92 -15.78 -3.52
N PHE A 146 8.39 -17.02 -3.40
CA PHE A 146 9.32 -17.59 -4.40
C PHE A 146 8.63 -18.17 -5.64
N GLU A 147 7.32 -17.99 -5.80
CA GLU A 147 6.63 -18.38 -7.02
C GLU A 147 6.92 -17.40 -8.17
N PRO A 148 7.13 -17.88 -9.42
CA PRO A 148 7.41 -17.02 -10.59
C PRO A 148 6.27 -16.06 -10.96
N SER A 149 5.13 -16.22 -10.32
CA SER A 149 3.92 -15.46 -10.58
C SER A 149 3.72 -14.31 -9.57
N ASN A 150 4.77 -13.99 -8.81
CA ASN A 150 4.80 -12.88 -7.87
C ASN A 150 5.17 -11.54 -8.55
N CYS A 151 5.25 -10.48 -7.74
CA CYS A 151 5.62 -9.14 -8.20
C CYS A 151 7.06 -8.97 -8.69
N PRO A 152 8.10 -9.48 -7.99
CA PRO A 152 9.46 -9.45 -8.51
C PRO A 152 9.61 -9.91 -9.96
N ALA A 153 8.97 -11.01 -10.35
CA ALA A 153 8.99 -11.48 -11.73
C ALA A 153 8.37 -10.47 -12.70
N LEU A 154 7.28 -9.81 -12.30
CA LEU A 154 6.66 -8.74 -13.07
C LEU A 154 7.60 -7.55 -13.30
N PHE A 155 8.20 -7.01 -12.25
CA PHE A 155 9.12 -5.87 -12.36
C PHE A 155 10.33 -6.22 -13.23
N PHE A 156 10.95 -7.38 -13.01
CA PHE A 156 12.10 -7.81 -13.81
C PHE A 156 11.75 -8.01 -15.28
N LEU A 157 10.60 -8.61 -15.59
CA LEU A 157 10.20 -8.82 -16.98
C LEU A 157 9.79 -7.51 -17.68
N GLN A 158 9.30 -6.51 -16.96
CA GLN A 158 9.11 -5.17 -17.52
C GLN A 158 10.44 -4.49 -17.85
N LEU A 159 11.45 -4.65 -17.00
CA LEU A 159 12.80 -4.13 -17.29
C LEU A 159 13.42 -4.84 -18.48
N VAL A 160 13.22 -6.15 -18.61
CA VAL A 160 13.64 -6.90 -19.79
C VAL A 160 12.92 -6.37 -21.04
N ASP A 161 11.60 -6.17 -20.98
CA ASP A 161 10.83 -5.58 -22.09
C ASP A 161 11.37 -4.20 -22.50
N TYR A 162 11.71 -3.37 -21.51
CA TYR A 162 12.19 -2.01 -21.73
C TYR A 162 13.63 -1.95 -22.25
N TRP A 163 14.56 -2.71 -21.66
CA TRP A 163 15.99 -2.62 -21.94
C TRP A 163 16.49 -3.64 -22.98
N LEU A 164 15.80 -4.76 -23.17
CA LEU A 164 16.19 -5.85 -24.05
C LEU A 164 15.07 -6.17 -25.06
N PRO A 165 14.88 -5.36 -26.10
CA PRO A 165 13.78 -5.54 -27.08
C PRO A 165 14.00 -6.74 -28.03
N VAL A 166 14.89 -7.67 -27.69
CA VAL A 166 15.16 -8.88 -28.47
C VAL A 166 14.33 -10.06 -27.94
N PRO A 167 13.79 -10.92 -28.82
CA PRO A 167 13.02 -12.07 -28.37
C PRO A 167 13.92 -13.04 -27.61
N LEU A 168 13.68 -13.18 -26.31
CA LEU A 168 14.36 -14.17 -25.47
C LEU A 168 13.66 -15.54 -25.57
N PRO A 169 14.42 -16.65 -25.55
CA PRO A 169 13.83 -17.99 -25.48
C PRO A 169 13.10 -18.20 -24.13
N ASP A 170 12.10 -19.08 -24.11
CA ASP A 170 11.28 -19.35 -22.91
C ASP A 170 12.12 -19.80 -21.70
N SER A 171 13.24 -20.49 -21.95
CA SER A 171 14.18 -20.92 -20.91
C SER A 171 14.84 -19.74 -20.20
N ALA A 172 15.23 -18.70 -20.95
CA ALA A 172 15.82 -17.49 -20.38
C ALA A 172 14.79 -16.67 -19.60
N LEU A 173 13.59 -16.49 -20.14
CA LEU A 173 12.49 -15.79 -19.44
C LEU A 173 12.10 -16.52 -18.15
N SER A 174 11.98 -17.85 -18.20
CA SER A 174 11.70 -18.67 -17.02
C SER A 174 12.80 -18.55 -15.97
N PHE A 175 14.06 -18.51 -16.38
CA PHE A 175 15.19 -18.30 -15.47
C PHE A 175 15.15 -16.91 -14.82
N ILE A 176 14.88 -15.86 -15.60
CA ILE A 176 14.76 -14.49 -15.07
C ILE A 176 13.60 -14.40 -14.08
N ALA A 177 12.41 -14.86 -14.45
CA ALA A 177 11.23 -14.84 -13.59
C ALA A 177 11.42 -15.65 -12.30
N ARG A 178 12.08 -16.81 -12.37
CA ARG A 178 12.37 -17.65 -11.19
C ARG A 178 13.47 -17.08 -10.30
N SER A 179 14.43 -16.35 -10.87
CA SER A 179 15.54 -15.74 -10.10
C SER A 179 15.17 -14.41 -9.47
N ALA A 180 14.22 -13.66 -10.04
CA ALA A 180 13.81 -12.35 -9.55
C ALA A 180 13.47 -12.29 -8.03
N PRO A 181 12.70 -13.24 -7.45
CA PRO A 181 12.44 -13.23 -6.01
C PRO A 181 13.70 -13.44 -5.18
N HIS A 182 14.61 -14.31 -5.63
CA HIS A 182 15.89 -14.56 -4.95
C HIS A 182 16.82 -13.35 -4.99
N VAL A 183 16.88 -12.65 -6.14
CA VAL A 183 17.68 -11.43 -6.27
C VAL A 183 17.13 -10.33 -5.37
N THR A 184 15.80 -10.14 -5.36
CA THR A 184 15.12 -9.18 -4.47
C THR A 184 15.48 -9.47 -3.01
N GLU A 185 15.38 -10.73 -2.61
CA GLU A 185 15.64 -11.16 -1.25
C GLU A 185 17.11 -11.01 -0.83
N ALA A 186 18.04 -11.33 -1.72
CA ALA A 186 19.47 -11.13 -1.50
C ALA A 186 19.81 -9.65 -1.33
N VAL A 187 19.17 -8.76 -2.09
CA VAL A 187 19.35 -7.31 -1.96
C VAL A 187 18.79 -6.82 -0.63
N GLU A 188 17.56 -7.18 -0.26
CA GLU A 188 16.94 -6.72 0.99
C GLU A 188 17.66 -7.25 2.24
N GLY A 189 17.96 -8.55 2.27
CA GLY A 189 18.73 -9.16 3.36
C GLY A 189 20.17 -8.64 3.43
N GLY A 190 20.79 -8.44 2.26
CA GLY A 190 22.12 -7.84 2.15
C GLY A 190 22.16 -6.42 2.71
N LEU A 191 21.21 -5.57 2.33
CA LEU A 191 21.07 -4.21 2.85
C LEU A 191 20.87 -4.20 4.37
N ALA A 192 20.00 -5.06 4.91
CA ALA A 192 19.80 -5.19 6.35
C ALA A 192 21.13 -5.50 7.08
N ALA A 193 21.89 -6.49 6.58
CA ALA A 193 23.18 -6.86 7.14
C ALA A 193 24.21 -5.72 7.03
N MET A 194 24.29 -5.06 5.86
CA MET A 194 25.23 -3.95 5.63
C MET A 194 24.94 -2.74 6.51
N ILE A 195 23.65 -2.43 6.78
CA ILE A 195 23.26 -1.33 7.68
C ILE A 195 23.59 -1.68 9.14
N TRP A 196 23.50 -2.97 9.51
CA TRP A 196 23.75 -3.43 10.88
C TRP A 196 25.25 -3.55 11.21
N LEU A 197 26.08 -3.93 10.25
CA LEU A 197 27.51 -4.18 10.48
C LEU A 197 28.34 -2.89 10.46
N PRO A 198 29.13 -2.60 11.51
CA PRO A 198 30.03 -1.46 11.51
C PRO A 198 31.18 -1.69 10.51
N GLY A 199 31.50 -0.67 9.69
CA GLY A 199 32.72 -0.66 8.88
C GLY A 199 32.54 -0.87 7.36
N PHE A 200 31.32 -1.12 6.87
CA PHE A 200 31.05 -1.04 5.44
C PHE A 200 30.95 0.42 4.97
N GLU A 201 31.54 0.75 3.83
CA GLU A 201 31.60 2.12 3.29
C GLU A 201 30.18 2.67 3.06
N ARG A 202 29.69 3.42 4.05
CA ARG A 202 28.31 3.93 4.17
C ARG A 202 27.89 4.78 2.96
N ALA A 203 28.86 5.36 2.26
CA ALA A 203 28.66 6.11 1.04
C ALA A 203 28.38 5.20 -0.17
N ALA A 204 29.07 4.05 -0.29
CA ALA A 204 28.84 3.08 -1.37
C ALA A 204 27.48 2.40 -1.20
N VAL A 205 27.09 2.05 0.04
CA VAL A 205 25.75 1.56 0.35
C VAL A 205 24.69 2.61 0.04
N GLY A 206 24.88 3.84 0.50
CA GLY A 206 23.96 4.94 0.20
C GLY A 206 23.86 5.24 -1.30
N PHE A 207 24.96 5.18 -2.04
CA PHE A 207 24.98 5.41 -3.49
C PHE A 207 24.31 4.27 -4.26
N LEU A 208 24.65 3.01 -3.93
CA LEU A 208 24.00 1.85 -4.53
C LEU A 208 22.50 1.86 -4.22
N PHE A 209 22.12 2.25 -3.01
CA PHE A 209 20.74 2.33 -2.56
C PHE A 209 19.94 3.44 -3.26
N VAL A 210 20.50 4.65 -3.34
CA VAL A 210 19.80 5.82 -3.88
C VAL A 210 19.83 5.89 -5.40
N PHE A 211 20.91 5.40 -6.02
CA PHE A 211 21.11 5.53 -7.46
C PHE A 211 21.24 4.17 -8.14
N GLY A 212 22.00 3.23 -7.56
CA GLY A 212 22.26 1.93 -8.18
C GLY A 212 21.03 1.04 -8.35
N LEU A 213 20.24 0.84 -7.29
CA LEU A 213 19.07 -0.05 -7.31
C LEU A 213 17.94 0.50 -8.18
N PRO A 214 17.60 1.80 -8.16
CA PRO A 214 16.63 2.37 -9.09
C PRO A 214 17.10 2.33 -10.55
N LEU A 215 18.39 2.64 -10.82
CA LEU A 215 18.94 2.55 -12.18
C LEU A 215 18.88 1.13 -12.76
N LEU A 216 19.02 0.12 -11.91
CA LEU A 216 18.92 -1.29 -12.28
C LEU A 216 17.48 -1.83 -12.23
N GLY A 217 16.51 -0.98 -11.85
CA GLY A 217 15.10 -1.36 -11.63
C GLY A 217 14.90 -2.41 -10.52
N LEU A 218 15.89 -2.56 -9.64
CA LEU A 218 15.83 -3.45 -8.48
C LEU A 218 15.07 -2.80 -7.31
N ALA A 219 14.77 -1.51 -7.39
CA ALA A 219 13.94 -0.77 -6.45
C ALA A 219 13.12 0.29 -7.19
N ASP A 220 11.79 0.16 -7.19
CA ASP A 220 10.89 1.11 -7.87
C ASP A 220 10.42 2.25 -6.95
N ASP A 221 10.59 2.11 -5.63
CA ASP A 221 10.39 3.18 -4.66
C ASP A 221 11.07 2.82 -3.34
N PHE A 222 11.56 3.83 -2.64
CA PHE A 222 12.58 3.75 -1.58
C PHE A 222 12.30 2.92 -0.29
N PRO A 223 11.07 2.55 0.12
CA PRO A 223 10.90 1.70 1.30
C PRO A 223 11.03 0.20 0.97
N PRO A 224 11.60 -0.62 1.87
CA PRO A 224 11.36 -2.05 1.81
C PRO A 224 9.86 -2.29 1.99
N LYS A 225 9.23 -3.06 1.10
CA LYS A 225 7.82 -3.46 1.22
C LYS A 225 7.76 -4.66 2.16
N PRO A 226 7.44 -4.48 3.46
CA PRO A 226 7.54 -5.55 4.46
C PRO A 226 6.45 -6.61 4.27
N PHE A 227 5.38 -6.27 3.58
CA PHE A 227 4.29 -7.19 3.29
C PHE A 227 4.61 -7.83 1.94
N SER A 228 5.11 -9.07 2.00
CA SER A 228 5.02 -9.93 0.84
C SER A 228 3.55 -9.99 0.43
N ASN A 229 3.30 -9.97 -0.89
CA ASN A 229 1.98 -10.20 -1.48
C ASN A 229 1.53 -11.64 -1.22
N LEU A 230 1.37 -11.98 0.05
CA LEU A 230 0.77 -13.20 0.52
C LEU A 230 -0.63 -13.19 -0.07
N ARG A 231 -1.04 -14.31 -0.65
CA ARG A 231 -2.39 -14.56 -1.17
C ARG A 231 -3.40 -14.64 -0.02
N VAL A 232 -3.44 -13.62 0.85
CA VAL A 232 -4.33 -13.57 2.00
C VAL A 232 -5.64 -12.97 1.52
N HIS A 233 -6.60 -13.84 1.21
CA HIS A 233 -7.98 -13.39 1.08
C HIS A 233 -8.41 -12.86 2.44
N GLY A 234 -8.71 -11.56 2.53
CA GLY A 234 -9.11 -10.93 3.80
C GLY A 234 -7.99 -10.24 4.60
N GLY A 235 -6.76 -10.18 4.08
CA GLY A 235 -5.66 -9.44 4.70
C GLY A 235 -5.82 -7.92 4.59
N SER A 236 -5.25 -7.18 5.55
CA SER A 236 -5.11 -5.72 5.53
C SER A 236 -3.63 -5.34 5.54
N ASN A 237 -3.31 -4.19 4.96
CA ASN A 237 -2.09 -3.47 5.35
C ASN A 237 -2.37 -2.84 6.70
N HIS A 238 -1.63 -3.24 7.72
CA HIS A 238 -1.62 -2.56 9.01
C HIS A 238 -0.20 -2.21 9.36
N LEU A 239 -0.01 -0.95 9.78
CA LEU A 239 1.28 -0.34 10.09
C LEU A 239 2.01 -0.93 11.31
N VAL A 240 1.46 -1.95 11.98
CA VAL A 240 1.88 -2.36 13.33
C VAL A 240 1.78 -3.87 13.54
N VAL A 241 0.79 -4.55 12.97
CA VAL A 241 0.55 -5.99 13.23
C VAL A 241 -0.10 -6.71 12.03
N PRO A 242 0.28 -7.96 11.71
CA PRO A 242 -0.40 -8.75 10.70
C PRO A 242 -1.89 -8.90 11.02
N THR A 243 -2.77 -8.66 10.06
CA THR A 243 -4.20 -8.43 10.34
C THR A 243 -5.03 -9.64 10.66
N ASP A 244 -4.58 -10.83 10.25
CA ASP A 244 -5.17 -12.08 10.75
C ASP A 244 -5.03 -12.18 12.27
N LEU A 245 -3.99 -11.57 12.86
CA LEU A 245 -3.83 -11.51 14.30
C LEU A 245 -4.82 -10.50 14.91
N LEU A 246 -4.98 -9.30 14.32
CA LEU A 246 -5.94 -8.31 14.82
C LEU A 246 -7.39 -8.77 14.73
N GLY A 247 -7.81 -9.36 13.61
CA GLY A 247 -9.18 -9.89 13.47
C GLY A 247 -9.47 -11.05 14.42
N ARG A 248 -8.44 -11.79 14.85
CA ARG A 248 -8.55 -12.84 15.88
C ARG A 248 -8.56 -12.26 17.30
N LEU A 249 -7.80 -11.18 17.54
CA LEU A 249 -7.66 -10.57 18.87
C LEU A 249 -8.75 -9.54 19.19
N LEU A 250 -9.30 -8.87 18.18
CA LEU A 250 -10.32 -7.83 18.32
C LEU A 250 -11.63 -8.28 17.63
N PRO A 251 -12.63 -8.75 18.39
CA PRO A 251 -13.93 -9.17 17.85
C PRO A 251 -14.65 -8.10 17.03
N THR A 252 -14.28 -6.83 17.22
CA THR A 252 -14.83 -5.67 16.51
C THR A 252 -14.31 -5.51 15.08
N VAL A 253 -13.30 -6.27 14.66
CA VAL A 253 -12.75 -6.29 13.30
C VAL A 253 -13.18 -7.60 12.63
N PRO A 254 -14.27 -7.60 11.84
CA PRO A 254 -14.75 -8.83 11.20
C PRO A 254 -13.71 -9.36 10.22
N SER A 255 -13.29 -10.61 10.42
CA SER A 255 -12.37 -11.35 9.54
C SER A 255 -13.10 -12.18 8.48
N ASP A 256 -14.43 -12.18 8.48
CA ASP A 256 -15.24 -12.84 7.45
C ASP A 256 -14.96 -12.20 6.08
N VAL A 257 -14.78 -13.03 5.05
CA VAL A 257 -14.50 -12.61 3.67
C VAL A 257 -15.72 -12.84 2.80
N VAL A 258 -15.95 -11.95 1.83
CA VAL A 258 -16.95 -12.13 0.77
C VAL A 258 -16.27 -12.28 -0.58
N LEU A 259 -16.90 -13.01 -1.49
CA LEU A 259 -16.61 -13.00 -2.93
C LEU A 259 -17.66 -12.14 -3.62
N VAL A 260 -17.27 -11.01 -4.19
CA VAL A 260 -18.13 -10.17 -5.03
C VAL A 260 -18.13 -10.75 -6.44
N GLU A 261 -19.32 -11.11 -6.91
CA GLU A 261 -19.52 -11.70 -8.23
C GLU A 261 -19.96 -10.67 -9.27
N ARG A 262 -20.71 -9.64 -8.85
CA ARG A 262 -21.16 -8.53 -9.71
C ARG A 262 -21.34 -7.27 -8.89
N CYS A 263 -21.05 -6.12 -9.48
CA CYS A 263 -21.34 -4.81 -8.91
C CYS A 263 -21.66 -3.83 -10.04
N SER A 264 -22.73 -3.05 -9.87
CA SER A 264 -23.12 -1.98 -10.81
C SER A 264 -22.81 -0.57 -10.30
N SER A 265 -22.20 -0.43 -9.12
CA SER A 265 -21.80 0.88 -8.60
C SER A 265 -20.58 1.37 -9.36
N ALA A 266 -20.71 2.53 -10.00
CA ALA A 266 -19.62 3.26 -10.63
C ALA A 266 -18.55 3.67 -9.61
N TRP A 267 -18.94 4.04 -8.38
CA TRP A 267 -17.98 4.34 -7.32
C TRP A 267 -17.17 3.11 -6.93
N ILE A 268 -17.83 2.00 -6.60
CA ILE A 268 -17.16 0.77 -6.16
C ILE A 268 -16.29 0.21 -7.28
N ASN A 269 -16.79 0.18 -8.53
CA ASN A 269 -16.03 -0.35 -9.66
C ASN A 269 -14.85 0.54 -10.06
N ALA A 270 -14.87 1.84 -9.73
CA ALA A 270 -13.71 2.72 -9.90
C ALA A 270 -12.66 2.54 -8.78
N LEU A 271 -13.00 1.86 -7.70
CA LEU A 271 -12.07 1.55 -6.60
C LEU A 271 -11.57 0.11 -6.62
N LEU A 272 -12.43 -0.85 -6.99
CA LEU A 272 -12.21 -2.28 -6.81
C LEU A 272 -12.46 -3.08 -8.10
N PRO A 273 -11.60 -4.06 -8.45
CA PRO A 273 -10.37 -4.42 -7.73
C PRO A 273 -9.19 -3.49 -8.01
N CYS A 274 -9.39 -2.41 -8.79
CA CYS A 274 -8.34 -1.53 -9.32
C CYS A 274 -7.42 -2.25 -10.32
N GLU A 275 -7.93 -2.50 -11.53
CA GLU A 275 -7.09 -3.09 -12.58
C GLU A 275 -6.20 -2.02 -13.25
N LEU A 276 -4.89 -2.26 -13.18
CA LEU A 276 -3.83 -1.44 -13.76
C LEU A 276 -3.16 -2.10 -14.98
N THR A 277 -3.68 -3.24 -15.45
CA THR A 277 -3.13 -3.98 -16.60
C THR A 277 -2.94 -3.13 -17.86
N HIS A 278 -3.70 -2.05 -18.03
CA HIS A 278 -3.57 -1.12 -19.16
C HIS A 278 -2.29 -0.28 -19.14
N HIS A 279 -1.63 -0.14 -17.98
CA HIS A 279 -0.31 0.49 -17.86
C HIS A 279 0.82 -0.42 -18.36
N LEU A 280 0.55 -1.70 -18.57
CA LEU A 280 1.52 -2.62 -19.16
C LEU A 280 1.51 -2.56 -20.68
N THR A 281 2.71 -2.58 -21.26
CA THR A 281 2.86 -2.80 -22.71
C THR A 281 2.26 -4.16 -23.09
N PRO A 282 1.74 -4.34 -24.33
CA PRO A 282 1.32 -5.65 -24.82
C PRO A 282 2.43 -6.70 -24.73
N SER A 283 3.68 -6.31 -24.96
CA SER A 283 4.86 -7.18 -24.91
C SER A 283 5.16 -7.67 -23.49
N ALA A 284 5.20 -6.79 -22.49
CA ALA A 284 5.40 -7.19 -21.08
C ALA A 284 4.31 -8.17 -20.61
N ARG A 285 3.05 -7.96 -21.01
CA ARG A 285 1.95 -8.89 -20.69
C ARG A 285 2.17 -10.27 -21.30
N GLU A 286 2.72 -10.33 -22.51
CA GLU A 286 3.02 -11.60 -23.16
C GLU A 286 4.22 -12.32 -22.53
N LEU A 287 5.29 -11.59 -22.19
CA LEU A 287 6.42 -12.15 -21.43
C LEU A 287 5.96 -12.77 -20.11
N LEU A 288 5.04 -12.11 -19.41
CA LEU A 288 4.44 -12.60 -18.18
C LEU A 288 3.66 -13.91 -18.40
N ARG A 289 2.82 -13.97 -19.44
CA ARG A 289 2.06 -15.20 -19.76
C ARG A 289 2.96 -16.39 -20.07
N ARG A 290 4.06 -16.16 -20.78
CA ARG A 290 5.05 -17.20 -21.12
C ARG A 290 5.71 -17.84 -19.91
N VAL A 291 5.75 -17.15 -18.76
CA VAL A 291 6.29 -17.69 -17.50
C VAL A 291 5.21 -18.18 -16.52
N GLY A 292 3.95 -18.26 -16.98
CA GLY A 292 2.81 -18.73 -16.18
C GLY A 292 2.13 -17.65 -15.34
N HIS A 293 2.52 -16.38 -15.46
CA HIS A 293 1.82 -15.26 -14.81
C HIS A 293 0.57 -14.87 -15.63
N SER A 294 -0.47 -14.33 -14.99
CA SER A 294 -1.73 -13.95 -15.68
C SER A 294 -1.57 -12.82 -16.71
N GLY A 295 -0.47 -12.07 -16.63
CA GLY A 295 -0.24 -10.83 -17.37
C GLY A 295 -1.11 -9.66 -16.87
N ARG A 296 -1.69 -9.77 -15.67
CA ARG A 296 -2.58 -8.77 -15.09
C ARG A 296 -1.96 -8.12 -13.86
N VAL A 297 -2.29 -6.85 -13.67
CA VAL A 297 -1.79 -6.04 -12.55
C VAL A 297 -2.97 -5.41 -11.84
N ILE A 298 -3.01 -5.59 -10.53
CA ILE A 298 -4.07 -5.09 -9.68
C ILE A 298 -3.41 -4.13 -8.69
N GLY A 299 -3.88 -2.90 -8.57
CA GLY A 299 -3.24 -1.89 -7.72
C GLY A 299 -4.18 -1.36 -6.67
N PRO A 300 -4.59 -2.15 -5.68
CA PRO A 300 -5.67 -1.77 -4.78
C PRO A 300 -5.35 -0.51 -3.98
N ALA A 301 -4.06 -0.25 -3.71
CA ALA A 301 -3.56 1.01 -3.17
C ALA A 301 -3.81 2.20 -4.10
N PHE A 302 -3.57 2.08 -5.39
CA PHE A 302 -3.74 3.18 -6.35
C PHE A 302 -5.18 3.69 -6.43
N GLY A 303 -6.17 2.80 -6.36
CA GLY A 303 -7.58 3.19 -6.42
C GLY A 303 -8.00 4.09 -5.26
N ARG A 304 -7.45 3.86 -4.07
CA ARG A 304 -7.75 4.65 -2.87
C ARG A 304 -6.76 5.81 -2.61
N ASN A 305 -5.46 5.63 -2.90
CA ASN A 305 -4.40 6.56 -2.53
C ASN A 305 -4.15 7.64 -3.58
N VAL A 306 -4.24 7.31 -4.87
CA VAL A 306 -3.88 8.26 -5.94
C VAL A 306 -5.14 8.86 -6.56
N SER A 307 -5.92 8.04 -7.25
CA SER A 307 -7.19 8.46 -7.84
C SER A 307 -7.92 7.29 -8.48
N PRO A 308 -9.25 7.18 -8.32
CA PRO A 308 -10.08 6.30 -9.12
C PRO A 308 -9.93 6.55 -10.64
N LEU A 309 -9.48 7.74 -11.05
CA LEU A 309 -9.32 8.13 -12.46
C LEU A 309 -8.12 7.46 -13.15
N LEU A 310 -7.13 6.95 -12.40
CA LEU A 310 -5.96 6.25 -12.96
C LEU A 310 -6.19 4.75 -13.13
N THR A 311 -7.38 4.28 -12.78
CA THR A 311 -7.75 2.87 -12.74
C THR A 311 -8.81 2.61 -13.78
N MET A 312 -8.76 1.46 -14.45
CA MET A 312 -9.90 1.03 -15.26
C MET A 312 -11.03 0.63 -14.34
N ARG A 313 -12.24 1.13 -14.64
CA ARG A 313 -13.42 0.69 -13.89
C ARG A 313 -13.65 -0.79 -14.16
N ASN A 314 -13.96 -1.54 -13.12
CA ASN A 314 -14.23 -2.96 -13.27
C ASN A 314 -15.42 -3.21 -14.21
N GLY A 315 -15.22 -4.08 -15.19
CA GLY A 315 -16.20 -4.37 -16.25
C GLY A 315 -16.27 -3.33 -17.38
N GLU A 316 -15.49 -2.25 -17.31
CA GLU A 316 -15.35 -1.32 -18.44
C GLU A 316 -14.43 -1.94 -19.49
N GLY A 317 -14.96 -2.18 -20.70
CA GLY A 317 -14.18 -2.77 -21.80
C GLY A 317 -13.90 -4.27 -21.67
N GLY A 318 -14.51 -4.97 -20.70
CA GLY A 318 -14.27 -6.40 -20.48
C GLY A 318 -15.25 -7.07 -19.49
N PRO A 319 -15.08 -8.38 -19.21
CA PRO A 319 -15.89 -9.07 -18.22
C PRO A 319 -15.65 -8.54 -16.81
N PHE A 320 -16.69 -8.57 -15.97
CA PHE A 320 -16.56 -8.21 -14.55
C PHE A 320 -15.57 -9.13 -13.85
N LEU A 321 -14.59 -8.53 -13.20
CA LEU A 321 -13.60 -9.23 -12.41
C LEU A 321 -14.19 -9.51 -11.05
N ARG A 322 -14.31 -10.79 -10.73
CA ARG A 322 -14.67 -11.21 -9.39
C ARG A 322 -13.51 -10.92 -8.45
N TYR A 323 -13.81 -10.54 -7.22
CA TYR A 323 -12.79 -10.29 -6.21
C TYR A 323 -13.34 -10.59 -4.83
N THR A 324 -12.43 -10.92 -3.93
CA THR A 324 -12.73 -11.12 -2.53
C THR A 324 -12.28 -9.92 -1.71
N LEU A 325 -13.01 -9.63 -0.65
CA LEU A 325 -12.65 -8.61 0.32
C LEU A 325 -13.23 -8.97 1.69
N PRO A 326 -12.61 -8.54 2.79
CA PRO A 326 -13.23 -8.69 4.10
C PRO A 326 -14.55 -7.91 4.17
N THR A 327 -15.49 -8.42 4.96
CA THR A 327 -16.80 -7.80 5.20
C THR A 327 -16.69 -6.39 5.78
N PHE A 328 -15.61 -6.10 6.52
CA PHE A 328 -15.26 -4.74 6.93
C PHE A 328 -15.20 -3.79 5.72
N GLU A 329 -14.45 -4.19 4.70
CA GLU A 329 -14.21 -3.39 3.51
C GLU A 329 -15.48 -3.24 2.68
N LEU A 330 -16.26 -4.32 2.57
CA LEU A 330 -17.55 -4.29 1.91
C LEU A 330 -18.45 -3.23 2.56
N ARG A 331 -18.57 -3.24 3.89
CA ARG A 331 -19.38 -2.26 4.64
C ARG A 331 -18.89 -0.83 4.41
N ARG A 332 -17.57 -0.61 4.33
CA ARG A 332 -16.97 0.69 4.04
C ARG A 332 -17.38 1.19 2.65
N VAL A 333 -17.13 0.42 1.59
CA VAL A 333 -17.43 0.87 0.22
C VAL A 333 -18.93 1.03 -0.05
N LEU A 334 -19.78 0.21 0.57
CA LEU A 334 -21.23 0.39 0.48
C LEU A 334 -21.69 1.70 1.13
N ALA A 335 -21.14 2.04 2.30
CA ALA A 335 -21.47 3.30 2.96
C ALA A 335 -21.01 4.52 2.15
N GLU A 336 -19.83 4.45 1.52
CA GLU A 336 -19.35 5.51 0.63
C GLU A 336 -20.24 5.69 -0.61
N ALA A 337 -20.66 4.59 -1.26
CA ALA A 337 -21.57 4.63 -2.40
C ALA A 337 -22.95 5.21 -2.02
N ARG A 338 -23.48 4.80 -0.85
CA ARG A 338 -24.74 5.34 -0.29
C ARG A 338 -24.63 6.83 0.02
N ALA A 339 -23.52 7.29 0.61
CA ALA A 339 -23.31 8.70 0.93
C ALA A 339 -23.27 9.58 -0.33
N ARG A 340 -22.94 9.00 -1.48
CA ARG A 340 -23.00 9.66 -2.80
C ARG A 340 -24.40 9.64 -3.43
N GLY A 341 -25.39 9.01 -2.78
CA GLY A 341 -26.74 8.87 -3.30
C GLY A 341 -26.86 7.92 -4.49
N GLU A 342 -25.87 7.06 -4.71
CA GLU A 342 -25.81 6.18 -5.87
C GLU A 342 -26.85 5.06 -5.80
N ALA A 343 -27.55 4.82 -6.91
CA ALA A 343 -28.35 3.61 -7.10
C ALA A 343 -27.46 2.51 -7.68
N PHE A 344 -27.41 1.34 -7.04
CA PHE A 344 -26.55 0.24 -7.48
C PHE A 344 -27.06 -1.13 -7.03
N ARG A 345 -26.56 -2.16 -7.69
CA ARG A 345 -26.73 -3.58 -7.33
C ARG A 345 -25.37 -4.19 -7.05
N ILE A 346 -25.28 -5.00 -6.00
CA ILE A 346 -24.12 -5.84 -5.73
C ILE A 346 -24.57 -7.26 -5.41
N ASP A 347 -23.89 -8.23 -6.03
CA ASP A 347 -24.09 -9.66 -5.82
C ASP A 347 -22.80 -10.24 -5.21
N TYR A 348 -22.91 -10.87 -4.04
CA TYR A 348 -21.76 -11.46 -3.36
C TYR A 348 -22.11 -12.73 -2.59
N ARG A 349 -21.09 -13.52 -2.25
CA ARG A 349 -21.20 -14.73 -1.42
C ARG A 349 -20.32 -14.61 -0.20
N ARG A 350 -20.80 -15.03 0.97
CA ARG A 350 -19.97 -15.12 2.18
C ARG A 350 -19.11 -16.38 2.12
N LEU A 351 -17.80 -16.23 2.21
CA LEU A 351 -16.88 -17.35 2.26
C LEU A 351 -16.85 -17.92 3.69
N PRO A 352 -16.58 -19.23 3.86
CA PRO A 352 -16.42 -19.83 5.18
C PRO A 352 -15.32 -19.14 5.98
N ARG A 353 -15.47 -19.10 7.31
CA ARG A 353 -14.40 -18.63 8.19
C ARG A 353 -13.14 -19.45 8.00
N GLY A 354 -11.99 -18.78 7.92
CA GLY A 354 -10.70 -19.42 7.66
C GLY A 354 -10.50 -19.88 6.21
N TYR A 355 -11.33 -19.40 5.27
CA TYR A 355 -11.10 -19.63 3.85
C TYR A 355 -9.69 -19.17 3.43
N SER A 356 -9.00 -20.02 2.67
CA SER A 356 -7.70 -19.72 2.06
C SER A 356 -7.80 -19.81 0.53
N ALA A 357 -7.08 -18.92 -0.17
CA ALA A 357 -6.94 -18.90 -1.64
C ALA A 357 -6.59 -20.27 -2.21
N ASP A 358 -5.68 -20.94 -1.49
CA ASP A 358 -4.93 -22.07 -1.98
C ASP A 358 -5.72 -23.39 -1.84
N ALA A 359 -6.97 -23.31 -1.37
CA ALA A 359 -7.82 -24.47 -1.18
C ALA A 359 -8.29 -25.04 -2.54
N ALA A 360 -7.89 -26.29 -2.81
CA ALA A 360 -8.45 -27.08 -3.91
C ALA A 360 -9.99 -27.13 -3.81
N GLY A 361 -10.69 -27.09 -4.95
CA GLY A 361 -12.15 -27.14 -4.98
C GLY A 361 -12.87 -25.81 -4.72
N ARG A 362 -12.17 -24.66 -4.79
CA ARG A 362 -12.75 -23.30 -4.63
C ARG A 362 -14.01 -23.06 -5.45
N GLN A 363 -14.05 -23.51 -6.71
CA GLN A 363 -15.21 -23.35 -7.59
C GLN A 363 -16.39 -24.20 -7.12
N ALA A 364 -16.13 -25.45 -6.73
CA ALA A 364 -17.14 -26.35 -6.19
C ALA A 364 -17.73 -25.79 -4.87
N LEU A 365 -16.88 -25.25 -3.99
CA LEU A 365 -17.31 -24.57 -2.77
C LEU A 365 -18.23 -23.39 -3.10
N VAL A 366 -17.80 -22.48 -3.96
CA VAL A 366 -18.56 -21.27 -4.34
C VAL A 366 -19.93 -21.61 -4.91
N ALA A 367 -20.03 -22.67 -5.72
CA ALA A 367 -21.31 -23.12 -6.29
C ALA A 367 -22.35 -23.53 -5.22
N THR A 368 -21.90 -23.96 -4.03
CA THR A 368 -22.78 -24.35 -2.92
C THR A 368 -23.18 -23.19 -2.01
N LEU A 369 -22.43 -22.07 -2.04
CA LEU A 369 -22.66 -20.95 -1.14
C LEU A 369 -23.90 -20.14 -1.54
N PRO A 370 -24.66 -19.59 -0.58
CA PRO A 370 -25.77 -18.68 -0.89
C PRO A 370 -25.29 -17.42 -1.61
N LEU A 371 -26.07 -16.94 -2.58
CA LEU A 371 -25.84 -15.67 -3.26
C LEU A 371 -26.67 -14.58 -2.58
N THR A 372 -26.00 -13.58 -2.03
CA THR A 372 -26.63 -12.37 -1.51
C THR A 372 -26.68 -11.32 -2.61
N THR A 373 -27.86 -10.74 -2.83
CA THR A 373 -28.10 -9.60 -3.72
C THR A 373 -28.59 -8.43 -2.88
N LEU A 374 -27.85 -7.32 -2.94
CA LEU A 374 -28.28 -6.01 -2.42
C LEU A 374 -28.61 -5.11 -3.62
N VAL A 375 -29.76 -4.44 -3.56
CA VAL A 375 -30.16 -3.39 -4.50
C VAL A 375 -30.43 -2.11 -3.72
N GLU A 376 -29.60 -1.12 -3.93
CA GLU A 376 -29.75 0.27 -3.50
C GLU A 376 -30.45 1.06 -4.60
N ARG A 377 -31.53 1.76 -4.25
CA ARG A 377 -32.35 2.51 -5.22
C ARG A 377 -31.94 3.97 -5.36
N GLY A 378 -30.95 4.42 -4.59
CA GLY A 378 -30.57 5.83 -4.48
C GLY A 378 -31.56 6.65 -3.66
N GLY A 379 -31.11 7.82 -3.18
CA GLY A 379 -31.94 8.72 -2.38
C GLY A 379 -32.37 8.14 -1.02
N THR A 380 -33.63 8.38 -0.62
CA THR A 380 -34.17 7.99 0.69
C THR A 380 -34.90 6.64 0.70
N SER A 381 -34.97 5.95 -0.44
CA SER A 381 -35.67 4.67 -0.54
C SER A 381 -34.89 3.58 0.21
N PRO A 382 -35.56 2.72 1.01
CA PRO A 382 -34.87 1.66 1.73
C PRO A 382 -34.27 0.64 0.74
N PRO A 383 -33.09 0.08 1.06
CA PRO A 383 -32.50 -0.99 0.26
C PRO A 383 -33.37 -2.24 0.26
N SER A 384 -33.29 -3.00 -0.82
CA SER A 384 -33.79 -4.38 -0.84
C SER A 384 -32.61 -5.35 -0.85
N CYS A 385 -32.61 -6.31 0.08
CA CYS A 385 -31.59 -7.34 0.19
C CYS A 385 -32.23 -8.73 0.22
N THR A 386 -31.74 -9.64 -0.62
CA THR A 386 -32.21 -11.02 -0.72
C THR A 386 -31.06 -12.01 -0.73
N VAL A 387 -31.21 -13.14 -0.05
CA VAL A 387 -30.27 -14.27 -0.08
C VAL A 387 -30.92 -15.42 -0.83
N ARG A 388 -30.25 -15.92 -1.87
CA ARG A 388 -30.72 -17.04 -2.69
C ARG A 388 -29.89 -18.30 -2.44
N ARG A 389 -30.55 -19.42 -2.14
CA ARG A 389 -29.94 -20.75 -1.97
C ARG A 389 -30.42 -21.66 -3.11
N GLY A 390 -29.53 -21.94 -4.05
CA GLY A 390 -29.88 -22.67 -5.29
C GLY A 390 -30.87 -21.89 -6.17
N ASN A 391 -31.59 -22.59 -7.05
CA ASN A 391 -32.50 -21.94 -8.00
C ASN A 391 -33.91 -21.66 -7.44
N TRP A 392 -34.27 -22.25 -6.30
CA TRP A 392 -35.65 -22.36 -5.86
C TRP A 392 -35.99 -21.56 -4.60
N PHE A 393 -35.00 -21.22 -3.78
CA PHE A 393 -35.24 -20.54 -2.50
C PHE A 393 -34.60 -19.15 -2.49
N SER A 394 -35.43 -18.13 -2.27
CA SER A 394 -34.99 -16.77 -1.97
C SER A 394 -35.65 -16.29 -0.69
N ALA A 395 -34.87 -15.68 0.19
CA ALA A 395 -35.34 -15.08 1.44
C ALA A 395 -34.83 -13.65 1.54
N ARG A 396 -35.51 -12.81 2.32
CA ARG A 396 -34.97 -11.49 2.69
C ARG A 396 -33.71 -11.69 3.54
N CYS A 397 -32.73 -10.80 3.38
CA CYS A 397 -31.56 -10.79 4.25
C CYS A 397 -31.97 -10.56 5.70
N THR A 398 -31.27 -11.23 6.61
CA THR A 398 -31.38 -10.97 8.04
C THR A 398 -30.66 -9.66 8.39
N PRO A 399 -31.02 -8.99 9.50
CA PRO A 399 -30.41 -7.72 9.88
C PRO A 399 -28.89 -7.79 10.05
N ASP A 400 -28.33 -8.95 10.41
CA ASP A 400 -26.89 -9.20 10.60
C ASP A 400 -26.11 -9.36 9.28
N GLU A 401 -26.78 -9.38 8.13
CA GLU A 401 -26.12 -9.49 6.83
C GLU A 401 -25.16 -8.29 6.61
N PRO A 402 -23.88 -8.51 6.24
CA PRO A 402 -22.89 -7.44 6.11
C PRO A 402 -23.34 -6.25 5.26
N ALA A 403 -24.12 -6.48 4.21
CA ALA A 403 -24.70 -5.42 3.37
C ALA A 403 -25.63 -4.47 4.11
N LEU A 404 -26.32 -4.92 5.17
CA LEU A 404 -27.28 -4.14 5.94
C LEU A 404 -26.66 -3.53 7.21
N GLN A 405 -25.46 -3.94 7.58
CA GLN A 405 -24.75 -3.44 8.75
C GLN A 405 -24.27 -1.99 8.53
N PRO A 406 -24.15 -1.18 9.61
CA PRO A 406 -23.60 0.17 9.52
C PRO A 406 -22.15 0.16 9.02
N PRO A 407 -21.61 1.30 8.56
CA PRO A 407 -20.18 1.41 8.28
C PRO A 407 -19.33 1.01 9.49
N PRO A 408 -18.07 0.58 9.28
CA PRO A 408 -17.17 0.32 10.40
C PRO A 408 -16.94 1.56 11.29
N GLN A 409 -16.39 1.38 12.49
CA GLN A 409 -16.13 2.52 13.38
C GLN A 409 -15.09 3.48 12.77
N ALA A 410 -15.25 4.79 13.01
CA ALA A 410 -14.43 5.82 12.35
C ALA A 410 -12.92 5.67 12.57
N TRP A 411 -12.49 5.28 13.78
CA TRP A 411 -11.07 5.02 14.05
C TRP A 411 -10.55 3.83 13.23
N ALA A 412 -11.35 2.77 13.10
CA ALA A 412 -10.97 1.58 12.35
C ALA A 412 -10.91 1.88 10.85
N GLN A 413 -11.83 2.70 10.34
CA GLN A 413 -11.77 3.17 8.96
C GLN A 413 -10.51 3.98 8.67
N ARG A 414 -9.96 4.70 9.66
CA ARG A 414 -8.71 5.46 9.53
C ARG A 414 -7.45 4.59 9.64
N LEU A 415 -7.49 3.53 10.44
CA LEU A 415 -6.30 2.71 10.70
C LEU A 415 -6.21 1.46 9.85
N LEU A 416 -7.33 0.97 9.31
CA LEU A 416 -7.39 -0.31 8.61
C LEU A 416 -7.66 -0.10 7.13
N MET A 417 -6.76 -0.65 6.30
CA MET A 417 -6.91 -0.71 4.87
C MET A 417 -6.85 -2.16 4.39
N PHE A 418 -7.87 -2.58 3.68
CA PHE A 418 -7.99 -3.94 3.18
C PHE A 418 -7.97 -3.95 1.66
N TRP A 419 -7.27 -4.92 1.10
CA TRP A 419 -7.07 -5.02 -0.34
C TRP A 419 -7.96 -6.10 -0.94
N PRO A 420 -8.72 -5.78 -2.02
CA PRO A 420 -9.41 -6.81 -2.77
C PRO A 420 -8.40 -7.78 -3.37
N ASN A 421 -8.71 -9.08 -3.29
CA ASN A 421 -7.93 -10.12 -3.94
C ASN A 421 -8.75 -10.67 -5.11
N VAL A 422 -8.24 -10.51 -6.34
CA VAL A 422 -8.95 -10.88 -7.56
C VAL A 422 -9.14 -12.39 -7.64
N TRP A 423 -10.36 -12.78 -7.99
CA TRP A 423 -10.76 -14.15 -8.19
C TRP A 423 -10.76 -14.46 -9.69
N LEU A 424 -9.75 -15.21 -10.13
CA LEU A 424 -9.61 -15.60 -11.54
C LEU A 424 -10.27 -16.95 -11.81
N ASP A 425 -11.17 -16.99 -12.81
CA ASP A 425 -11.77 -18.15 -13.47
C ASP A 425 -10.80 -19.31 -13.68
N GLU A 426 -9.75 -18.95 -14.39
CA GLU A 426 -8.86 -19.85 -15.11
C GLU A 426 -7.72 -20.39 -14.25
N GLN A 427 -7.75 -20.21 -12.92
CA GLN A 427 -6.83 -20.98 -12.05
C GLN A 427 -7.28 -22.44 -11.98
N THR A 428 -7.08 -23.17 -13.07
CA THR A 428 -6.96 -24.63 -13.09
C THR A 428 -5.57 -25.07 -12.67
N ASP A 429 -4.56 -24.19 -12.83
CA ASP A 429 -3.21 -24.41 -12.35
C ASP A 429 -2.87 -23.44 -11.22
N ALA A 430 -2.22 -23.96 -10.18
CA ALA A 430 -1.76 -23.28 -8.98
C ALA A 430 -0.72 -22.15 -9.23
N HIS A 431 -0.59 -21.68 -10.47
CA HIS A 431 0.51 -20.83 -10.96
C HIS A 431 0.07 -19.47 -11.52
N SER A 432 -1.23 -19.21 -11.70
CA SER A 432 -1.73 -17.92 -12.19
C SER A 432 -1.71 -16.84 -11.10
N GLY A 433 -0.53 -16.29 -10.87
CA GLY A 433 -0.34 -15.11 -10.04
C GLY A 433 -0.64 -13.82 -10.81
N TYR A 434 -0.96 -12.81 -10.03
CA TYR A 434 -1.09 -11.43 -10.45
C TYR A 434 -0.34 -10.60 -9.39
N CYS A 435 0.22 -9.47 -9.80
CA CYS A 435 0.95 -8.61 -8.89
C CYS A 435 0.03 -7.54 -8.30
N PHE A 436 0.18 -7.29 -7.00
CA PHE A 436 -0.28 -6.07 -6.38
C PHE A 436 0.73 -4.95 -6.64
N TYR A 437 0.35 -3.98 -7.46
CA TYR A 437 1.11 -2.75 -7.64
C TYR A 437 0.72 -1.82 -6.50
N GLU A 438 1.61 -1.66 -5.53
CA GLU A 438 1.50 -0.70 -4.43
C GLU A 438 2.45 0.46 -4.62
#